data_AF-A0A6A6QGC5-F1
#
_entry.id   AF-A0A6A6QGC5-F1
#
_cell.length_a   1.000
_cell.length_b   1.000
_cell.length_c   1.000
_cell.angle_alpha   90.00
_cell.angle_beta   90.00
_cell.angle_gamma   90.00
#
_symmetry.space_group_name_H-M   'P 1'
#
loop_
_entity.id
_entity.type
_entity.pdbx_description
1 polymer ?
#
loop_
_entity_poly.entity_id
_entity_poly.type
_entity_poly.pdbx_seq_one_letter_code
_entity_poly.pdbx_strand_id
1 'polypeptide(L)'
;MQSHHDWHSSSTFVMFMDNKARLEVPFCDEILDDRTFLKMLGHFYDLRKAEGGLIEALSAKSLARVDVIKLERGVAPGATQSTLQLGPHGSANRATYYFRNPEEITGDEIVTLLKKDAVPPNPTENRPERKVVIAPSAEQHLYALNMVRSWDMRMMSFLVLTPTVLSLLAGIIWTVVAVKAYDADVQTSAQTGFTVASYVVTTGALLIALVTFIDSQAGKGPRSGGD
;
A
#
# COMPACT_ATOMS: atom_id res chain seq x y z
N MET A 1 -31.62 -7.34 -35.72
CA MET A 1 -30.92 -6.06 -35.57
C MET A 1 -30.41 -6.00 -34.14
N GLN A 2 -29.16 -6.43 -33.94
CA GLN A 2 -28.46 -6.35 -32.66
C GLN A 2 -28.19 -4.88 -32.34
N SER A 3 -28.63 -4.44 -31.16
CA SER A 3 -28.24 -3.15 -30.61
C SER A 3 -26.73 -3.19 -30.36
N HIS A 4 -25.99 -2.36 -31.08
CA HIS A 4 -24.66 -1.93 -30.67
C HIS A 4 -24.81 -1.29 -29.27
N HIS A 5 -24.43 -2.02 -28.22
CA HIS A 5 -24.14 -1.41 -26.94
C HIS A 5 -22.85 -0.63 -27.13
N ASP A 6 -22.99 0.69 -27.27
CA ASP A 6 -21.90 1.63 -27.29
C ASP A 6 -21.12 1.51 -25.98
N TRP A 7 -19.86 1.06 -26.07
CA TRP A 7 -18.87 1.02 -24.99
C TRP A 7 -18.41 2.44 -24.53
N HIS A 8 -19.24 3.47 -24.76
CA HIS A 8 -18.81 4.87 -24.77
C HIS A 8 -18.91 5.62 -23.43
N SER A 9 -19.30 4.99 -22.32
CA SER A 9 -19.27 5.65 -21.00
C SER A 9 -18.44 4.87 -19.97
N SER A 10 -17.18 4.55 -20.31
CA SER A 10 -16.23 4.12 -19.28
C SER A 10 -15.91 5.32 -18.38
N SER A 11 -16.43 5.31 -17.16
CA SER A 11 -15.95 6.22 -16.12
C SER A 11 -14.52 5.83 -15.75
N THR A 12 -13.79 6.77 -15.16
CA THR A 12 -12.44 6.51 -14.65
C THR A 12 -12.32 7.12 -13.27
N PHE A 13 -11.34 6.69 -12.50
CA PHE A 13 -10.89 7.43 -11.34
C PHE A 13 -9.36 7.46 -11.31
N VAL A 14 -8.84 8.49 -10.66
CA VAL A 14 -7.40 8.64 -10.47
C VAL A 14 -7.01 8.10 -9.10
N MET A 15 -5.94 7.33 -9.06
CA MET A 15 -5.35 6.79 -7.86
C MET A 15 -3.86 7.16 -7.77
N PHE A 16 -3.41 7.49 -6.57
CA PHE A 16 -2.02 7.72 -6.22
C PHE A 16 -1.55 6.68 -5.21
N MET A 17 -0.27 6.33 -5.29
CA MET A 17 0.45 5.59 -4.26
C MET A 17 1.39 6.55 -3.55
N ASP A 18 1.20 6.76 -2.23
CA ASP A 18 2.00 7.65 -1.39
C ASP A 18 2.24 9.06 -1.99
N ASN A 19 1.22 9.66 -2.62
CA ASN A 19 1.30 10.95 -3.32
C ASN A 19 2.35 11.03 -4.45
N LYS A 20 2.71 9.90 -5.08
CA LYS A 20 3.75 9.86 -6.11
C LYS A 20 3.20 9.48 -7.48
N ALA A 21 2.94 8.20 -7.68
CA ALA A 21 2.62 7.66 -8.99
C ALA A 21 1.12 7.81 -9.26
N ARG A 22 0.77 8.59 -10.29
CA ARG A 22 -0.60 8.66 -10.82
C ARG A 22 -0.92 7.39 -11.59
N LEU A 23 -2.06 6.80 -11.29
CA LEU A 23 -2.66 5.70 -12.02
C LEU A 23 -4.10 6.09 -12.37
N GLU A 24 -4.44 6.00 -13.64
CA GLU A 24 -5.84 6.09 -14.08
C GLU A 24 -6.40 4.68 -14.14
N VAL A 25 -7.51 4.48 -13.45
CA VAL A 25 -8.16 3.19 -13.33
C VAL A 25 -9.50 3.24 -14.06
N PRO A 26 -9.75 2.34 -15.02
CA PRO A 26 -11.05 2.24 -15.66
C PRO A 26 -12.11 1.80 -14.65
N PHE A 27 -13.28 2.42 -14.71
CA PHE A 27 -14.40 2.19 -13.81
C PHE A 27 -15.68 1.91 -14.61
N CYS A 28 -16.30 0.76 -14.35
CA CYS A 28 -17.57 0.39 -14.99
C CYS A 28 -18.74 0.72 -14.08
N ASP A 29 -19.62 1.62 -14.52
CA ASP A 29 -20.69 2.15 -13.69
C ASP A 29 -21.87 1.19 -13.47
N GLU A 30 -22.10 0.26 -14.38
CA GLU A 30 -23.36 -0.47 -14.47
C GLU A 30 -23.56 -1.57 -13.41
N ILE A 31 -22.49 -2.04 -12.74
CA ILE A 31 -22.55 -3.27 -11.91
C ILE A 31 -21.68 -3.18 -10.62
N LEU A 32 -21.05 -2.05 -10.32
CA LEU A 32 -20.08 -1.99 -9.22
C LEU A 32 -20.73 -1.70 -7.85
N ASP A 33 -20.84 -2.74 -7.02
CA ASP A 33 -21.08 -2.63 -5.57
C ASP A 33 -19.76 -2.31 -4.81
N ASP A 34 -19.86 -1.92 -3.54
CA ASP A 34 -18.71 -1.54 -2.72
C ASP A 34 -17.69 -2.68 -2.59
N ARG A 35 -18.18 -3.92 -2.52
CA ARG A 35 -17.35 -5.12 -2.48
C ARG A 35 -16.51 -5.27 -3.74
N THR A 36 -17.12 -5.18 -4.92
CA THR A 36 -16.43 -5.30 -6.21
C THR A 36 -15.47 -4.14 -6.40
N PHE A 37 -15.86 -2.93 -6.00
CA PHE A 37 -14.99 -1.77 -6.01
C PHE A 37 -13.73 -1.97 -5.17
N LEU A 38 -13.86 -2.41 -3.92
CA LEU A 38 -12.72 -2.65 -3.04
C LEU A 38 -11.81 -3.77 -3.53
N LYS A 39 -12.37 -4.84 -4.12
CA LYS A 39 -11.57 -5.90 -4.76
C LYS A 39 -10.75 -5.37 -5.93
N MET A 40 -11.38 -4.60 -6.81
CA MET A 40 -10.70 -3.97 -7.93
C MET A 40 -9.58 -3.05 -7.43
N LEU A 41 -9.87 -2.23 -6.42
CA LEU A 41 -8.90 -1.33 -5.81
C LEU A 41 -7.73 -2.10 -5.17
N GLY A 42 -8.01 -3.23 -4.53
CA GLY A 42 -7.02 -4.19 -4.01
C GLY A 42 -6.12 -4.73 -5.11
N HIS A 43 -6.68 -5.17 -6.24
CA HIS A 43 -5.88 -5.66 -7.37
C HIS A 43 -4.95 -4.58 -7.94
N PHE A 44 -5.42 -3.35 -8.12
CA PHE A 44 -4.54 -2.27 -8.60
C PHE A 44 -3.47 -1.89 -7.59
N TYR A 45 -3.80 -1.92 -6.30
CA TYR A 45 -2.82 -1.74 -5.23
C TYR A 45 -1.72 -2.82 -5.26
N ASP A 46 -2.10 -4.09 -5.40
CA ASP A 46 -1.16 -5.21 -5.44
C ASP A 46 -0.29 -5.18 -6.71
N LEU A 47 -0.88 -4.86 -7.86
CA LEU A 47 -0.14 -4.67 -9.12
C LEU A 47 0.90 -3.56 -9.00
N ARG A 48 0.50 -2.40 -8.45
CA ARG A 48 1.44 -1.29 -8.22
C ARG A 48 2.52 -1.64 -7.20
N LYS A 49 2.18 -2.43 -6.18
CA LYS A 49 3.18 -2.93 -5.24
C LYS A 49 4.18 -3.85 -5.93
N ALA A 50 3.74 -4.71 -6.85
CA ALA A 50 4.60 -5.61 -7.60
C ALA A 50 5.54 -4.86 -8.58
N GLU A 51 5.10 -3.76 -9.18
CA GLU A 51 5.93 -2.91 -10.05
C GLU A 51 7.14 -2.30 -9.32
N GLY A 52 7.06 -2.11 -7.99
CA GLY A 52 8.17 -1.61 -7.17
C GLY A 52 9.32 -2.62 -6.97
N GLY A 53 9.22 -3.83 -7.52
CA GLY A 53 10.27 -4.83 -7.54
C GLY A 53 10.63 -5.39 -6.16
N LEU A 54 11.84 -5.97 -6.05
CA LEU A 54 12.31 -6.65 -4.83
C LEU A 54 12.33 -5.73 -3.60
N ILE A 55 12.60 -4.44 -3.76
CA ILE A 55 12.67 -3.49 -2.65
C ILE A 55 11.26 -3.25 -2.08
N GLU A 56 10.25 -3.13 -2.94
CA GLU A 56 8.86 -2.97 -2.51
C GLU A 56 8.23 -4.29 -2.03
N ALA A 57 8.75 -5.43 -2.48
CA ALA A 57 8.41 -6.75 -1.95
C ALA A 57 8.98 -6.96 -0.53
N LEU A 58 10.20 -6.48 -0.28
CA LEU A 58 10.84 -6.49 1.04
C LEU A 58 10.39 -5.35 1.95
N SER A 59 9.73 -4.34 1.39
CA SER A 59 9.12 -3.24 2.13
C SER A 59 8.03 -3.80 3.04
N ALA A 60 8.23 -3.69 4.35
CA ALA A 60 7.22 -3.98 5.37
C ALA A 60 6.08 -2.93 5.40
N LYS A 61 5.99 -2.10 4.36
CA LYS A 61 4.86 -1.18 4.22
C LYS A 61 3.62 -1.93 3.79
N SER A 62 2.54 -1.66 4.51
CA SER A 62 1.20 -2.10 4.18
C SER A 62 0.28 -0.90 4.05
N LEU A 63 -0.85 -1.08 3.39
CA LEU A 63 -1.87 -0.04 3.31
C LEU A 63 -2.31 0.35 4.72
N ALA A 64 -2.21 1.63 5.03
CA ALA A 64 -2.56 2.21 6.32
C ALA A 64 -3.91 2.92 6.26
N ARG A 65 -4.21 3.57 5.14
CA ARG A 65 -5.48 4.23 4.85
C ARG A 65 -5.61 4.58 3.38
N VAL A 66 -6.84 4.86 2.96
CA VAL A 66 -7.15 5.43 1.64
C VAL A 66 -7.69 6.84 1.83
N ASP A 67 -6.99 7.82 1.31
CA ASP A 67 -7.35 9.23 1.41
C ASP A 67 -8.00 9.72 0.11
N VAL A 68 -8.99 10.60 0.22
CA VAL A 68 -9.49 11.41 -0.90
C VAL A 68 -8.69 12.71 -0.91
N ILE A 69 -8.02 12.98 -2.01
CA ILE A 69 -7.16 14.15 -2.20
C ILE A 69 -7.72 15.03 -3.31
N LYS A 70 -7.56 16.35 -3.19
CA LYS A 70 -7.86 17.30 -4.28
C LYS A 70 -6.71 17.27 -5.28
N LEU A 71 -7.00 17.31 -6.57
CA LEU A 71 -5.97 17.41 -7.59
C LEU A 71 -5.58 18.87 -7.82
N GLU A 72 -4.29 19.17 -7.67
CA GLU A 72 -3.74 20.45 -8.06
C GLU A 72 -3.63 20.50 -9.58
N ARG A 73 -4.33 21.49 -10.17
CA ARG A 73 -4.41 21.70 -11.62
C ARG A 73 -4.86 20.44 -12.40
N GLY A 74 -5.62 19.55 -11.76
CA GLY A 74 -6.12 18.31 -12.36
C GLY A 74 -5.05 17.23 -12.61
N VAL A 75 -3.81 17.41 -12.11
CA VAL A 75 -2.71 16.51 -12.43
C VAL A 75 -1.92 16.01 -11.23
N ALA A 76 -1.63 16.89 -10.28
CA ALA A 76 -0.78 16.56 -9.15
C ALA A 76 -1.60 16.29 -7.88
N PRO A 77 -1.10 15.45 -6.96
CA PRO A 77 -1.76 15.24 -5.67
C PRO A 77 -1.66 16.52 -4.83
N GLY A 78 -2.81 17.03 -4.39
CA GLY A 78 -2.93 18.20 -3.52
C GLY A 78 -3.36 17.84 -2.11
N ALA A 79 -4.05 18.78 -1.45
CA ALA A 79 -4.47 18.64 -0.06
C ALA A 79 -5.44 17.46 0.17
N THR A 80 -5.20 16.71 1.25
CA THR A 80 -6.11 15.67 1.73
C THR A 80 -7.43 16.27 2.22
N GLN A 81 -8.53 15.74 1.72
CA GLN A 81 -9.89 16.23 1.97
C GLN A 81 -10.65 15.36 2.97
N SER A 82 -10.41 14.06 2.94
CA SER A 82 -11.02 13.07 3.83
C SER A 82 -10.29 11.74 3.73
N THR A 83 -10.46 10.89 4.73
CA THR A 83 -10.02 9.49 4.70
C THR A 83 -11.25 8.59 4.55
N LEU A 84 -11.19 7.62 3.63
CA LEU A 84 -12.21 6.59 3.52
C LEU A 84 -12.15 5.71 4.78
N GLN A 85 -13.18 5.81 5.60
CA GLN A 85 -13.34 4.99 6.81
C GLN A 85 -13.86 3.61 6.42
N LEU A 86 -12.98 2.79 5.85
CA LEU A 86 -13.27 1.43 5.39
C LEU A 86 -13.41 0.43 6.56
N GLY A 87 -14.22 0.73 7.58
CA GLY A 87 -14.43 -0.17 8.70
C GLY A 87 -15.60 0.25 9.60
N PRO A 88 -16.13 -0.68 10.41
CA PRO A 88 -17.24 -0.40 11.30
C PRO A 88 -16.91 0.71 12.30
N HIS A 89 -17.95 1.36 12.85
CA HIS A 89 -17.77 2.39 13.88
C HIS A 89 -17.13 1.80 15.15
N GLY A 90 -15.96 2.30 15.57
CA GLY A 90 -15.25 1.80 16.77
C GLY A 90 -13.74 2.10 16.78
N SER A 91 -13.02 1.67 17.84
CA SER A 91 -11.59 1.96 18.05
C SER A 91 -10.62 1.09 17.23
N ALA A 92 -11.11 0.07 16.51
CA ALA A 92 -10.28 -0.88 15.79
C ALA A 92 -10.20 -0.57 14.28
N ASN A 93 -8.99 -0.32 13.77
CA ASN A 93 -8.53 -0.34 12.38
C ASN A 93 -9.53 0.12 11.27
N ARG A 94 -10.27 1.20 11.52
CA ARG A 94 -11.33 1.71 10.62
C ARG A 94 -10.85 2.08 9.22
N ALA A 95 -9.57 2.39 9.05
CA ALA A 95 -9.07 2.94 7.81
C ALA A 95 -8.90 1.90 6.69
N THR A 96 -8.82 0.61 7.01
CA THR A 96 -8.50 -0.45 6.01
C THR A 96 -9.20 -1.78 6.24
N TYR A 97 -10.15 -1.89 7.17
CA TYR A 97 -10.75 -3.18 7.53
C TYR A 97 -11.44 -3.85 6.35
N TYR A 98 -12.41 -3.19 5.71
CA TYR A 98 -13.12 -3.67 4.52
C TYR A 98 -12.22 -3.74 3.29
N PHE A 99 -11.10 -3.01 3.26
CA PHE A 99 -10.11 -3.19 2.21
C PHE A 99 -9.45 -4.58 2.29
N ARG A 100 -9.18 -5.06 3.51
CA ARG A 100 -8.61 -6.40 3.74
C ARG A 100 -9.67 -7.50 3.67
N ASN A 101 -10.90 -7.17 4.06
CA ASN A 101 -12.04 -8.09 4.10
C ASN A 101 -13.21 -7.54 3.26
N PRO A 102 -13.07 -7.45 1.92
CA PRO A 102 -14.12 -6.88 1.06
C PRO A 102 -15.40 -7.72 1.04
N GLU A 103 -15.33 -8.97 1.51
CA GLU A 103 -16.48 -9.87 1.67
C GLU A 103 -17.45 -9.44 2.78
N GLU A 104 -16.99 -8.60 3.71
CA GLU A 104 -17.77 -8.21 4.88
C GLU A 104 -18.55 -6.91 4.68
N ILE A 105 -18.42 -6.28 3.50
CA ILE A 105 -19.20 -5.11 3.12
C ILE A 105 -20.22 -5.49 2.04
N THR A 106 -21.41 -4.93 2.17
CA THR A 106 -22.51 -5.10 1.22
C THR A 106 -23.16 -3.76 0.97
N GLY A 107 -23.62 -3.52 -0.25
CA GLY A 107 -24.24 -2.26 -0.67
C GLY A 107 -23.33 -1.46 -1.58
N ASP A 108 -23.72 -0.21 -1.83
CA ASP A 108 -23.12 0.72 -2.78
C ASP A 108 -22.87 2.10 -2.16
N GLU A 109 -22.77 2.18 -0.83
CA GLU A 109 -22.64 3.46 -0.11
C GLU A 109 -21.33 4.16 -0.44
N ILE A 110 -20.21 3.43 -0.49
CA ILE A 110 -18.88 4.00 -0.80
C ILE A 110 -18.85 4.45 -2.25
N VAL A 111 -19.27 3.58 -3.18
CA VAL A 111 -19.30 3.89 -4.61
C VAL A 111 -20.24 5.07 -4.86
N THR A 112 -21.42 5.07 -4.25
CA THR A 112 -22.36 6.20 -4.33
C THR A 112 -21.77 7.46 -3.72
N LEU A 113 -21.05 7.39 -2.61
CA LEU A 113 -20.38 8.56 -2.03
C LEU A 113 -19.32 9.13 -2.98
N LEU A 114 -18.55 8.27 -3.65
CA LEU A 114 -17.53 8.68 -4.62
C LEU A 114 -18.11 9.19 -5.94
N LYS A 115 -19.35 8.79 -6.29
CA LYS A 115 -20.11 9.23 -7.49
C LYS A 115 -21.00 10.45 -7.26
N LYS A 116 -21.72 10.53 -6.14
CA LYS A 116 -22.82 11.50 -5.87
C LYS A 116 -22.36 12.95 -5.83
N ASP A 117 -21.06 13.17 -5.76
CA ASP A 117 -20.49 14.49 -5.96
C ASP A 117 -20.54 14.99 -7.43
N ALA A 118 -20.90 14.15 -8.42
CA ALA A 118 -20.78 14.41 -9.87
C ALA A 118 -21.90 15.24 -10.52
N VAL A 119 -22.63 16.07 -9.77
CA VAL A 119 -23.59 17.02 -10.38
C VAL A 119 -22.88 18.36 -10.60
N PRO A 120 -23.01 19.02 -11.76
CA PRO A 120 -22.42 20.34 -11.98
C PRO A 120 -23.01 21.38 -11.01
N PRO A 121 -22.20 22.32 -10.49
CA PRO A 121 -22.71 23.40 -9.64
C PRO A 121 -23.61 24.31 -10.47
N ASN A 122 -24.84 24.52 -10.00
CA ASN A 122 -25.65 25.64 -10.44
C ASN A 122 -24.98 26.91 -9.84
N PRO A 123 -24.60 27.92 -10.63
CA PRO A 123 -23.72 29.02 -10.19
C PRO A 123 -24.29 29.92 -9.08
N THR A 124 -25.49 29.67 -8.58
CA THR A 124 -26.19 30.49 -7.59
C THR A 124 -26.20 29.93 -6.17
N GLU A 125 -25.60 28.77 -5.91
CA GLU A 125 -25.66 28.14 -4.58
C GLU A 125 -24.27 28.08 -3.91
N ASN A 126 -24.08 28.85 -2.84
CA ASN A 126 -22.93 28.72 -1.92
C ASN A 126 -23.00 27.37 -1.19
N ARG A 127 -22.66 26.29 -1.88
CA ARG A 127 -22.61 24.93 -1.32
C ARG A 127 -21.16 24.47 -1.13
N PRO A 128 -20.91 23.59 -0.14
CA PRO A 128 -19.58 23.00 0.09
C PRO A 128 -19.05 22.34 -1.19
N GLU A 129 -17.74 22.49 -1.45
CA GLU A 129 -17.05 21.93 -2.61
C GLU A 129 -17.40 20.44 -2.77
N ARG A 130 -18.04 20.07 -3.89
CA ARG A 130 -18.40 18.68 -4.24
C ARG A 130 -17.12 17.88 -4.53
N LYS A 131 -16.98 16.68 -3.95
CA LYS A 131 -15.76 15.84 -4.00
C LYS A 131 -15.83 14.69 -5.04
N VAL A 132 -15.87 15.02 -6.33
CA VAL A 132 -15.96 14.00 -7.41
C VAL A 132 -14.66 13.23 -7.58
N VAL A 133 -14.66 11.93 -7.26
CA VAL A 133 -13.50 11.05 -7.46
C VAL A 133 -13.67 10.15 -8.68
N ILE A 134 -14.90 9.71 -8.98
CA ILE A 134 -15.23 8.91 -10.16
C ILE A 134 -15.91 9.84 -11.16
N ALA A 135 -15.29 10.05 -12.32
CA ALA A 135 -15.80 10.95 -13.35
C ALA A 135 -15.83 10.25 -14.72
N PRO A 136 -16.70 10.69 -15.64
CA PRO A 136 -16.66 10.24 -17.02
C PRO A 136 -15.26 10.49 -17.62
N SER A 137 -14.72 9.56 -18.41
CA SER A 137 -13.37 9.65 -19.00
C SER A 137 -13.09 10.96 -19.79
N ALA A 138 -14.14 11.66 -20.23
CA ALA A 138 -14.04 12.94 -20.93
C ALA A 138 -13.86 14.17 -20.01
N GLU A 139 -14.04 14.03 -18.69
CA GLU A 139 -14.00 15.15 -17.74
C GLU A 139 -12.69 15.20 -16.94
N GLN A 140 -12.29 16.41 -16.52
CA GLN A 140 -11.12 16.58 -15.66
C GLN A 140 -11.43 16.10 -14.24
N HIS A 141 -10.63 15.15 -13.75
CA HIS A 141 -10.68 14.73 -12.36
C HIS A 141 -10.29 15.89 -11.43
N LEU A 142 -11.18 16.23 -10.49
CA LEU A 142 -10.93 17.24 -9.45
C LEU A 142 -10.40 16.61 -8.16
N TYR A 143 -10.69 15.33 -7.94
CA TYR A 143 -10.24 14.57 -6.79
C TYR A 143 -9.70 13.22 -7.23
N ALA A 144 -8.87 12.62 -6.37
CA ALA A 144 -8.28 11.31 -6.58
C ALA A 144 -8.26 10.53 -5.27
N LEU A 145 -8.08 9.22 -5.37
CA LEU A 145 -7.75 8.37 -4.24
C LEU A 145 -6.25 8.36 -4.04
N ASN A 146 -5.79 8.40 -2.80
CA ASN A 146 -4.41 8.24 -2.43
C ASN A 146 -4.28 7.09 -1.44
N MET A 147 -3.57 6.05 -1.85
CA MET A 147 -3.20 4.94 -1.00
C MET A 147 -2.00 5.35 -0.16
N VAL A 148 -2.25 5.55 1.13
CA VAL A 148 -1.18 5.87 2.08
C VAL A 148 -0.73 4.58 2.73
N ARG A 149 0.55 4.26 2.54
CA ARG A 149 1.17 3.10 3.17
C ARG A 149 1.94 3.51 4.42
N SER A 150 1.97 2.61 5.40
CA SER A 150 2.74 2.78 6.63
C SER A 150 3.49 1.50 6.97
N TRP A 151 4.53 1.62 7.77
CA TRP A 151 5.28 0.48 8.27
C TRP A 151 4.40 -0.38 9.18
N ASP A 152 4.19 -1.64 8.79
CA ASP A 152 3.48 -2.58 9.64
C ASP A 152 4.42 -3.02 10.78
N MET A 153 4.09 -2.62 12.00
CA MET A 153 4.89 -2.91 13.19
C MET A 153 5.09 -4.41 13.41
N ARG A 154 4.13 -5.25 12.99
CA ARG A 154 4.24 -6.71 13.09
C ARG A 154 5.25 -7.26 12.09
N MET A 155 5.19 -6.79 10.85
CA MET A 155 6.16 -7.18 9.82
C MET A 155 7.56 -6.69 10.16
N MET A 156 7.69 -5.48 10.67
CA MET A 156 8.98 -4.96 11.15
C MET A 156 9.54 -5.81 12.30
N SER A 157 8.70 -6.19 13.25
CA SER A 157 9.11 -7.08 14.34
C SER A 157 9.60 -8.42 13.80
N PHE A 158 8.87 -9.01 12.84
CA PHE A 158 9.28 -10.26 12.20
C PHE A 158 10.61 -10.11 11.47
N LEU A 159 10.78 -9.08 10.64
CA LEU A 159 12.02 -8.81 9.90
C LEU A 159 13.24 -8.64 10.82
N VAL A 160 13.07 -7.99 11.97
CA VAL A 160 14.16 -7.81 12.95
C VAL A 160 14.45 -9.10 13.71
N LEU A 161 13.42 -9.89 14.00
CA LEU A 161 13.55 -11.10 14.81
C LEU A 161 14.07 -12.30 14.00
N THR A 162 13.75 -12.39 12.71
CA THR A 162 14.15 -13.52 11.85
C THR A 162 15.67 -13.75 11.80
N PRO A 163 16.53 -12.73 11.55
CA PRO A 163 17.98 -12.93 11.56
C PRO A 163 18.50 -13.38 12.92
N THR A 164 17.89 -12.88 14.00
CA THR A 164 18.26 -13.22 15.39
C THR A 164 17.93 -14.68 15.70
N VAL A 165 16.74 -15.14 15.35
CA VAL A 165 16.33 -16.54 15.56
C VAL A 165 17.15 -17.49 14.68
N LEU A 166 17.34 -17.16 13.40
CA LEU A 166 18.16 -17.97 12.48
C LEU A 166 19.61 -18.08 12.95
N SER A 167 20.18 -16.99 13.46
CA SER A 167 21.52 -16.96 14.06
C SER A 167 21.63 -17.92 15.25
N LEU A 168 20.69 -17.85 16.19
CA LEU A 168 20.67 -18.76 17.35
C LEU A 168 20.54 -20.23 16.92
N LEU A 169 19.65 -20.53 15.98
CA LEU A 169 19.49 -21.89 15.45
C LEU A 169 20.78 -22.37 14.77
N ALA A 170 21.42 -21.54 13.96
CA ALA A 170 22.68 -21.89 13.30
C ALA A 170 23.79 -22.20 14.32
N GLY A 171 23.93 -21.38 15.36
CA GLY A 171 24.93 -21.61 16.41
C GLY A 171 24.69 -22.91 17.19
N ILE A 172 23.43 -23.17 17.58
CA ILE A 172 23.05 -24.40 18.31
C ILE A 172 23.23 -25.64 17.44
N ILE A 173 22.69 -25.63 16.21
CA ILE A 173 22.75 -26.77 15.29
C ILE A 173 24.20 -27.08 14.95
N TRP A 174 25.01 -26.07 14.63
CA TRP A 174 26.44 -26.27 14.37
C TRP A 174 27.13 -26.93 15.55
N THR A 175 26.88 -26.44 16.77
CA THR A 175 27.52 -26.98 17.97
C THR A 175 27.19 -28.46 18.16
N VAL A 176 25.91 -28.83 18.00
CA VAL A 176 25.44 -30.21 18.11
C VAL A 176 26.06 -31.10 17.02
N VAL A 177 26.10 -30.63 15.77
CA VAL A 177 26.65 -31.38 14.64
C VAL A 177 28.15 -31.58 14.80
N ALA A 178 28.91 -30.53 15.14
CA ALA A 178 30.35 -30.59 15.32
C ALA A 178 30.75 -31.56 16.45
N VAL A 179 30.06 -31.53 17.58
CA VAL A 179 30.34 -32.46 18.69
C VAL A 179 29.96 -33.90 18.32
N LYS A 180 28.76 -34.12 17.74
CA LYS A 180 28.28 -35.49 17.50
C LYS A 180 28.86 -36.17 16.26
N ALA A 181 29.12 -35.42 15.20
CA ALA A 181 29.56 -35.98 13.92
C ALA A 181 31.08 -35.92 13.73
N TYR A 182 31.77 -34.98 14.40
CA TYR A 182 33.19 -34.72 14.19
C TYR A 182 34.04 -34.87 15.46
N ASP A 183 33.43 -35.27 16.58
CA ASP A 183 34.09 -35.42 17.90
C ASP A 183 34.85 -34.15 18.33
N ALA A 184 34.33 -32.99 17.91
CA ALA A 184 34.95 -31.70 18.17
C ALA A 184 34.79 -31.31 19.64
N ASP A 185 35.80 -30.66 20.19
CA ASP A 185 35.73 -30.05 21.51
C ASP A 185 34.55 -29.04 21.59
N VAL A 186 33.79 -29.13 22.68
CA VAL A 186 32.55 -28.36 22.88
C VAL A 186 32.83 -26.86 22.88
N GLN A 187 33.94 -26.42 23.48
CA GLN A 187 34.29 -25.01 23.57
C GLN A 187 34.69 -24.45 22.20
N THR A 188 35.53 -25.17 21.45
CA THR A 188 35.97 -24.79 20.11
C THR A 188 34.80 -24.78 19.11
N SER A 189 33.92 -25.76 19.23
CA SER A 189 32.70 -25.91 18.44
C SER A 189 31.71 -24.75 18.67
N ALA A 190 31.43 -24.42 19.94
CA ALA A 190 30.55 -23.31 20.29
C ALA A 190 31.12 -21.97 19.80
N GLN A 191 32.43 -21.73 19.99
CA GLN A 191 33.07 -20.49 19.51
C GLN A 191 32.92 -20.33 17.99
N THR A 192 33.14 -21.40 17.23
CA THR A 192 32.98 -21.39 15.77
C THR A 192 31.52 -21.16 15.36
N GLY A 193 30.59 -21.89 15.97
CA GLY A 193 29.16 -21.78 15.70
C GLY A 193 28.61 -20.38 15.96
N PHE A 194 28.96 -19.78 17.11
CA PHE A 194 28.53 -18.42 17.42
C PHE A 194 29.24 -17.34 16.62
N THR A 195 30.47 -17.60 16.15
CA THR A 195 31.15 -16.70 15.20
C THR A 195 30.37 -16.65 13.87
N VAL A 196 30.01 -17.81 13.30
CA VAL A 196 29.19 -17.86 12.07
C VAL A 196 27.81 -17.26 12.31
N ALA A 197 27.19 -17.56 13.46
CA ALA A 197 25.91 -16.98 13.85
C ALA A 197 25.95 -15.44 13.91
N SER A 198 27.05 -14.84 14.36
CA SER A 198 27.22 -13.38 14.42
C SER A 198 27.21 -12.73 13.03
N TYR A 199 27.74 -13.42 12.01
CA TYR A 199 27.69 -12.95 10.62
C TYR A 199 26.27 -12.94 10.07
N VAL A 200 25.43 -13.90 10.47
CA VAL A 200 24.01 -13.94 10.08
C VAL A 200 23.26 -12.71 10.62
N VAL A 201 23.46 -12.36 11.90
CA VAL A 201 22.84 -11.16 12.50
C VAL A 201 23.34 -9.89 11.82
N THR A 202 24.65 -9.79 11.63
CA THR A 202 25.28 -8.61 11.00
C THR A 202 24.77 -8.40 9.59
N THR A 203 24.69 -9.47 8.79
CA THR A 203 24.15 -9.42 7.42
C THR A 203 22.67 -9.01 7.43
N GLY A 204 21.87 -9.57 8.34
CA GLY A 204 20.47 -9.17 8.49
C GLY A 204 20.30 -7.68 8.84
N ALA A 205 21.11 -7.17 9.78
CA ALA A 205 21.09 -5.76 10.16
C ALA A 205 21.48 -4.84 8.99
N LEU A 206 22.50 -5.21 8.21
CA LEU A 206 22.90 -4.46 7.01
C LEU A 206 21.81 -4.41 5.95
N LEU A 207 21.11 -5.53 5.72
CA LEU A 207 19.98 -5.57 4.77
C LEU A 207 18.83 -4.68 5.22
N ILE A 208 18.47 -4.71 6.50
CA ILE A 208 17.43 -3.83 7.07
C ILE A 208 17.84 -2.36 6.89
N ALA A 209 19.08 -2.01 7.26
CA ALA A 209 19.59 -0.65 7.12
C ALA A 209 19.58 -0.17 5.66
N LEU A 210 19.93 -1.03 4.71
CA LEU A 210 19.88 -0.73 3.28
C LEU A 210 18.44 -0.45 2.81
N VAL A 211 17.48 -1.28 3.20
CA VAL A 211 16.06 -1.09 2.86
C VAL A 211 15.53 0.23 3.44
N THR A 212 15.84 0.52 4.71
CA THR A 212 15.45 1.79 5.35
C THR A 212 16.10 2.99 4.66
N PHE A 213 17.37 2.89 4.26
CA PHE A 213 18.06 3.95 3.54
C PHE A 213 17.41 4.24 2.18
N ILE A 214 17.14 3.20 1.39
CA ILE A 214 16.48 3.35 0.09
C ILE A 214 15.11 3.99 0.25
N ASP A 215 14.33 3.57 1.25
CA ASP A 215 13.03 4.16 1.52
C ASP A 215 13.12 5.67 1.86
N SER A 216 14.12 6.05 2.65
CA SER A 216 14.37 7.46 2.99
C SER A 216 14.74 8.31 1.78
N GLN A 217 15.38 7.72 0.77
CA GLN A 217 15.75 8.38 -0.47
C GLN A 217 14.56 8.45 -1.44
N ALA A 218 13.76 7.40 -1.52
CA ALA A 218 12.54 7.40 -2.32
C ALA A 218 11.53 8.46 -1.86
N GLY A 219 11.54 8.86 -0.59
CA GLY A 219 10.76 9.99 -0.05
C GLY A 219 11.26 11.37 -0.47
N LYS A 220 12.50 11.49 -0.95
CA LYS A 220 13.10 12.73 -1.45
C LYS A 220 13.04 12.71 -2.97
N GLY A 221 11.89 13.08 -3.54
CA GLY A 221 11.83 13.41 -4.97
C GLY A 221 12.89 14.45 -5.34
N PRO A 222 13.30 14.54 -6.62
CA PRO A 222 14.37 15.44 -7.04
C PRO A 222 14.04 16.84 -6.54
N ARG A 223 14.90 17.36 -5.66
CA ARG A 223 14.92 18.78 -5.34
C ARG A 223 15.10 19.47 -6.68
N SER A 224 14.05 20.15 -7.15
CA SER A 224 14.13 21.14 -8.21
C SER A 224 15.27 22.08 -7.84
N GLY A 225 16.43 21.87 -8.44
CA GLY A 225 17.48 22.87 -8.51
C GLY A 225 16.90 24.03 -9.31
N GLY A 226 16.57 25.09 -8.59
CA GLY A 226 16.10 26.34 -9.13
C GLY A 226 16.52 27.43 -8.15
N ASP A 227 17.84 27.66 -8.12
CA ASP A 227 18.37 29.01 -7.97
C ASP A 227 18.56 29.58 -9.39
#